data_AF-A0A2D7IK06-F1
#
_entry.id   AF-A0A2D7IK06-F1
#
_cell.length_a   1.000
_cell.length_b   1.000
_cell.length_c   1.000
_cell.angle_alpha   90.00
_cell.angle_beta   90.00
_cell.angle_gamma   90.00
#
_symmetry.space_group_name_H-M   'P 1'
#
loop_
_entity.id
_entity.type
_entity.pdbx_description
1 polymer ?
#
loop_
_entity_poly.entity_id
_entity_poly.type
_entity_poly.pdbx_seq_one_letter_code
_entity_poly.pdbx_strand_id
1 'polypeptide(L)' 'MSSVDIFIEKDYAVISSFEEDARDFVLKVNELMQQGWKISGGISSSNNKIFQALIKDSK' A
#
# COMPACT_ATOMS: atom_id res chain seq x y z
N MET A 1 5.09 16.82 -5.58
CA MET A 1 3.93 16.03 -6.04
C MET A 1 4.17 14.61 -5.57
N SER A 2 3.58 14.21 -4.44
CA SER A 2 3.80 12.89 -3.87
C SER A 2 3.28 11.82 -4.83
N SER A 3 4.17 10.93 -5.27
CA SER A 3 3.88 9.92 -6.29
C SER A 3 3.51 8.60 -5.62
N VAL A 4 2.41 8.63 -4.86
CA VAL A 4 1.83 7.42 -4.27
C VAL A 4 0.76 6.90 -5.22
N ASP A 5 1.06 5.82 -5.91
CA ASP A 5 0.13 5.09 -6.78
C ASP A 5 -0.57 4.01 -5.97
N ILE A 6 -1.91 3.99 -6.05
CA ILE A 6 -2.75 3.01 -5.37
C ILE A 6 -3.56 2.27 -6.44
N PHE A 7 -3.32 0.98 -6.58
CA PHE A 7 -4.07 0.09 -7.45
C PHE A 7 -4.98 -0.77 -6.60
N ILE A 8 -6.28 -0.46 -6.57
CA ILE A 8 -7.29 -1.25 -5.85
C ILE A 8 -8.08 -2.07 -6.87
N GLU A 9 -8.08 -3.38 -6.69
CA GLU A 9 -8.97 -4.32 -7.38
C GLU A 9 -9.94 -4.98 -6.38
N LYS A 10 -10.77 -5.92 -6.84
CA LYS A 10 -11.91 -6.46 -6.07
C LYS A 10 -11.52 -7.03 -4.70
N ASP A 11 -10.40 -7.75 -4.65
CA ASP A 11 -9.95 -8.47 -3.45
C ASP A 11 -8.50 -8.14 -3.07
N TYR A 12 -7.81 -7.32 -3.86
CA TYR A 12 -6.41 -6.96 -3.65
C TYR A 12 -6.19 -5.47 -3.89
N ALA A 13 -5.27 -4.88 -3.14
CA ALA A 13 -4.82 -3.50 -3.31
C ALA A 13 -3.30 -3.45 -3.28
N VAL A 14 -2.68 -2.88 -4.30
CA VAL A 14 -1.23 -2.66 -4.36
C VAL A 14 -0.98 -1.17 -4.24
N ILE A 15 -0.21 -0.79 -3.24
CA ILE A 15 0.24 0.58 -3.02
C ILE A 15 1.71 0.62 -3.40
N SER A 16 2.11 1.61 -4.19
CA SER A 16 3.51 1.89 -4.47
C SER A 16 3.81 3.37 -4.27
N SER A 17 4.94 3.69 -3.65
CA SER A 17 5.43 5.06 -3.58
C SER A 17 6.94 5.11 -3.60
N PHE A 18 7.50 6.30 -3.68
CA PHE A 18 8.90 6.50 -3.32
C PHE A 18 9.08 6.49 -1.80
N GLU A 19 10.28 6.13 -1.35
CA GLU A 19 10.70 6.11 0.06
C GLU A 19 10.68 7.54 0.67
N GLU A 20 10.86 8.54 -0.18
CA GLU A 20 10.71 9.97 0.14
C GLU A 20 9.28 10.29 0.61
N ASP A 21 8.29 9.60 0.05
CA ASP A 21 6.86 9.69 0.39
C ASP A 21 6.42 8.57 1.36
N ALA A 22 7.35 7.91 2.05
CA ALA A 22 7.04 6.78 2.95
C ALA A 22 6.03 7.15 4.05
N ARG A 23 5.99 8.42 4.47
CA ARG A 23 4.99 8.89 5.45
C ARG A 23 3.56 8.85 4.89
N ASP A 24 3.36 9.39 3.68
CA ASP A 24 2.07 9.35 2.98
C ASP A 24 1.67 7.92 2.64
N PHE A 25 2.64 7.08 2.28
CA PHE A 25 2.42 5.66 2.05
C PHE A 25 1.89 4.94 3.29
N VAL A 26 2.57 5.09 4.43
CA VAL A 26 2.16 4.47 5.69
C VAL A 26 0.78 4.95 6.12
N LEU A 27 0.47 6.25 5.93
CA LEU A 27 -0.87 6.78 6.20
C LEU A 27 -1.93 6.08 5.35
N LYS A 28 -1.74 5.96 4.03
CA LYS A 28 -2.69 5.27 3.13
C LYS A 28 -2.83 3.78 3.42
N VAL A 29 -1.72 3.10 3.69
CA VAL A 29 -1.71 1.70 4.13
C VAL A 29 -2.54 1.54 5.42
N ASN A 30 -2.39 2.46 6.37
CA ASN A 30 -3.11 2.43 7.63
C ASN A 30 -4.60 2.75 7.47
N GLU A 31 -4.97 3.70 6.61
CA GLU A 31 -6.38 3.97 6.24
C GLU A 31 -7.04 2.74 5.62
N LEU A 32 -6.35 2.04 4.71
CA LEU A 32 -6.83 0.80 4.12
C LEU A 32 -6.93 -0.31 5.17
N MET A 33 -5.98 -0.43 6.09
CA MET A 33 -6.11 -1.36 7.21
C MET A 33 -7.33 -1.08 8.09
N GLN A 34 -7.65 0.18 8.35
CA GLN A 34 -8.88 0.54 9.08
C GLN A 34 -10.17 0.21 8.30
N GLN A 35 -10.12 0.19 6.97
CA GLN A 35 -11.23 -0.23 6.12
C GLN A 35 -11.38 -1.77 6.03
N GLY A 36 -10.55 -2.55 6.73
CA GLY A 36 -10.61 -4.01 6.71
C GLY A 36 -9.71 -4.68 5.67
N TRP A 37 -8.76 -3.94 5.10
CA TRP A 37 -7.72 -4.52 4.26
C TRP A 37 -6.59 -5.08 5.13
N LYS A 38 -6.03 -6.23 4.77
CA LYS A 38 -4.86 -6.83 5.42
C LYS A 38 -3.66 -6.76 4.49
N ILE A 39 -2.49 -6.53 5.06
CA ILE A 39 -1.24 -6.70 4.33
C ILE A 39 -1.07 -8.16 3.90
N SER A 40 -0.93 -8.40 2.59
CA SER A 40 -0.83 -9.75 2.00
C SER A 40 0.58 -10.17 1.61
N GLY A 41 1.52 -9.23 1.48
CA GLY A 41 2.87 -9.54 1.02
C GLY A 41 3.84 -8.40 1.31
N GLY A 42 5.06 -8.75 1.71
CA GLY A 42 6.04 -7.84 2.29
C GLY A 42 6.44 -6.65 1.42
N ILE A 43 6.85 -5.58 2.10
CA ILE A 43 7.42 -4.39 1.48
C ILE A 43 8.62 -4.81 0.65
N SER A 44 8.52 -4.69 -0.67
CA SER A 44 9.67 -4.81 -1.52
C SER A 44 10.11 -3.39 -1.89
N SER A 45 11.38 -3.12 -1.63
CA SER A 45 12.02 -1.85 -1.95
C SER A 45 12.91 -2.09 -3.15
N SER A 46 12.67 -1.39 -4.25
CA SER A 46 13.54 -1.41 -5.43
C SER A 46 13.73 0.00 -5.94
N ASN A 47 14.98 0.46 -6.03
CA ASN A 47 15.36 1.81 -6.48
C ASN A 47 14.56 2.93 -5.78
N ASN A 48 14.62 3.01 -4.44
CA ASN A 48 13.91 3.99 -3.62
C ASN A 48 12.37 3.97 -3.80
N LYS A 49 11.79 2.96 -4.45
CA LYS A 49 10.34 2.74 -4.46
C LYS A 49 9.99 1.62 -3.51
N ILE A 50 9.02 1.89 -2.63
CA ILE A 50 8.39 0.93 -1.74
C ILE A 50 7.07 0.49 -2.37
N PHE A 51 6.76 -0.80 -2.24
CA PHE A 51 5.48 -1.33 -2.68
C PHE A 51 4.93 -2.32 -1.65
N GLN A 52 3.66 -2.17 -1.34
CA GLN A 52 2.93 -2.94 -0.34
C GLN A 52 1.69 -3.54 -0.99
N ALA A 53 1.58 -4.86 -0.96
CA ALA A 53 0.37 -5.56 -1.34
C ALA A 53 -0.52 -5.73 -0.11
N LEU A 54 -1.80 -5.40 -0.27
CA LEU A 54 -2.88 -5.66 0.66
C LEU A 54 -3.93 -6.54 -0.02
N ILE A 55 -4.68 -7.29 0.77
CA ILE A 55 -5.85 -8.06 0.36
C ILE A 55 -7.02 -7.62 1.22
N LYS A 56 -8.23 -7.72 0.68
CA LYS A 56 -9.43 -7.47 1.48
C LYS A 56 -9.71 -8.70 2.33
N ASP A 57 -9.66 -8.57 3.65
CA ASP A 57 -10.10 -9.65 4.55
C ASP A 57 -11.62 -9.63 4.58
N SER A 58 -12.24 -10.12 3.50
CA SER A 58 -13.68 -10.33 3.46
C SER A 58 -13.98 -11.60 4.26
N LYS A 59 -14.08 -11.45 5.58
CA LYS A 59 -14.50 -12.51 6.49
C LYS A 59 -16.03 -12.59 6.57
#